data_AF-A0A224XWU6-F1
#
_entry.id   AF-A0A224XWU6-F1
#
_cell.length_a   1.000
_cell.length_b   1.000
_cell.length_c   1.000
_cell.angle_alpha   90.00
_cell.angle_beta   90.00
_cell.angle_gamma   90.00
#
_symmetry.space_group_name_H-M   'P 1'
#
loop_
_entity.id
_entity.type
_entity.pdbx_description
1 polymer ?
#
loop_
_entity_poly.entity_id
_entity_poly.type
_entity_poly.pdbx_seq_one_letter_code
_entity_poly.pdbx_strand_id
1 'polypeptide(L)'
;MILFCLGMISLATVTSLGLFLSCEPAKIAGFHIPYSTQSITEKSIYSECNKNCHCLPHLYDPICGVDNINYFSPCFAGCVSYKVINYRMYYMGCKCIHSNVTRDYDAVHHPCPKACPLFYLFT
;
A
#
# COMPACT_ATOMS: atom_id res chain seq x y z
N MET A 1 -23.11 12.32 -41.15
CA MET A 1 -21.88 11.53 -40.91
C MET A 1 -20.93 12.25 -39.93
N ILE A 2 -20.52 13.49 -40.19
CA ILE A 2 -19.63 14.28 -39.29
C ILE A 2 -20.20 14.47 -37.86
N LEU A 3 -21.51 14.71 -37.73
CA LEU A 3 -22.16 14.95 -36.42
C LEU A 3 -22.10 13.72 -35.49
N PHE A 4 -22.17 12.51 -36.04
CA PHE A 4 -22.04 11.26 -35.28
C PHE A 4 -20.62 11.06 -34.76
N CYS A 5 -19.60 11.40 -35.56
CA CYS A 5 -18.20 11.32 -35.14
C CYS A 5 -17.90 12.28 -33.98
N LEU A 6 -18.40 13.51 -34.04
CA LEU A 6 -18.22 14.49 -32.96
C LEU A 6 -18.88 14.04 -31.64
N GLY A 7 -20.07 13.42 -31.73
CA GLY A 7 -20.76 12.85 -30.57
C GLY A 7 -19.97 11.73 -29.89
N MET A 8 -19.44 10.77 -30.66
CA MET A 8 -18.66 9.65 -30.11
C MET A 8 -17.35 10.11 -29.47
N ILE A 9 -16.68 11.10 -30.07
CA ILE A 9 -15.44 11.68 -29.51
C ILE A 9 -15.74 12.39 -28.18
N SER A 10 -16.83 13.16 -28.09
CA SER A 10 -17.21 13.83 -26.84
C SER A 10 -17.56 12.85 -25.71
N LEU A 11 -18.23 11.74 -26.03
CA LEU A 11 -18.58 10.73 -25.03
C LEU A 11 -17.33 10.00 -24.52
N ALA A 12 -16.40 9.67 -25.41
CA ALA A 12 -15.13 9.03 -25.06
C ALA A 12 -14.24 9.95 -24.19
N THR A 13 -14.17 11.25 -24.51
CA THR A 13 -13.39 12.20 -23.71
C THR A 13 -14.01 12.42 -22.33
N VAL A 14 -15.34 12.56 -22.22
CA VAL A 14 -16.03 12.73 -20.93
C VAL A 14 -15.89 11.48 -20.04
N THR A 15 -16.01 10.28 -20.61
CA THR A 15 -15.81 9.03 -19.86
C THR A 15 -14.35 8.84 -19.45
N SER A 16 -13.39 9.18 -20.30
CA SER A 16 -11.97 9.15 -19.94
C SER A 16 -11.61 10.19 -18.87
N LEU A 17 -12.20 11.39 -18.90
CA LEU A 17 -12.04 12.41 -17.84
C LEU A 17 -12.61 11.93 -16.51
N GLY A 18 -13.74 11.23 -16.54
CA GLY A 18 -14.36 10.61 -15.36
C GLY A 18 -13.53 9.48 -14.73
N LEU A 19 -12.62 8.86 -15.49
CA LEU A 19 -11.69 7.84 -14.99
C LEU A 19 -10.46 8.43 -14.27
N PHE A 20 -10.24 9.74 -14.35
CA PHE A 20 -9.19 10.44 -13.60
C PHE A 20 -9.66 10.95 -12.22
N LEU A 21 -10.76 10.43 -11.67
CA LEU A 21 -11.13 10.74 -10.29
C LEU A 21 -10.11 10.09 -9.35
N SER A 22 -9.19 10.93 -8.88
CA SER A 22 -8.03 10.62 -8.07
C SER A 22 -8.39 9.79 -6.84
N CYS A 23 -7.87 8.55 -6.76
CA CYS A 23 -7.77 7.86 -5.49
C CYS A 23 -6.64 8.47 -4.66
N GLU A 24 -6.78 8.45 -3.34
CA GLU A 24 -5.69 8.84 -2.45
C GLU A 24 -4.47 7.91 -2.70
N PRO A 25 -3.24 8.45 -2.81
CA PRO A 25 -2.06 7.63 -3.04
C PRO A 25 -1.83 6.62 -1.91
N ALA A 26 -1.23 5.47 -2.24
CA ALA A 26 -0.90 4.48 -1.21
C ALA A 26 0.10 5.08 -0.23
N LYS A 27 -0.23 5.04 1.07
CA LYS A 27 0.71 5.30 2.14
C LYS A 27 1.72 4.15 2.19
N ILE A 28 2.94 4.39 1.70
CA ILE A 28 4.03 3.41 1.68
C ILE A 28 5.17 3.93 2.56
N ALA A 29 5.61 3.11 3.52
CA ALA A 29 6.74 3.40 4.39
C ALA A 29 8.03 3.58 3.58
N GLY A 30 8.80 4.62 3.88
CA GLY A 30 10.05 4.97 3.21
C GLY A 30 9.91 5.76 1.90
N PHE A 31 8.70 5.89 1.35
CA PHE A 31 8.46 6.66 0.11
C PHE A 31 7.54 7.86 0.32
N HIS A 32 6.34 7.60 0.86
CA HIS A 32 5.35 8.62 1.17
C HIS A 32 5.35 8.99 2.66
N ILE A 33 5.72 8.04 3.53
CA ILE A 33 5.77 8.21 4.98
C ILE A 33 7.17 7.80 5.45
N PRO A 34 7.94 8.67 6.12
CA PRO A 34 9.21 8.27 6.70
C PRO A 34 8.98 7.23 7.80
N TYR A 35 9.90 6.29 7.96
CA TYR A 35 9.89 5.43 9.15
C TYR A 35 10.07 6.30 10.40
N SER A 36 9.48 5.89 11.54
CA SER A 36 9.46 6.68 12.79
C SER A 36 10.85 7.12 13.30
N THR A 37 11.93 6.50 12.84
CA THR A 37 13.32 6.79 13.22
C THR A 37 14.09 7.62 12.17
N GLN A 38 13.44 8.09 11.10
CA GLN A 38 14.07 8.87 10.03
C GLN A 38 13.57 10.31 9.97
N SER A 39 14.47 11.21 9.57
CA SER A 39 14.12 12.60 9.26
C SER A 39 13.21 12.66 8.02
N ILE A 40 12.28 13.62 8.00
CA ILE A 40 11.27 13.81 6.93
C ILE A 40 11.89 13.96 5.53
N THR A 41 13.17 14.38 5.47
CA THR A 41 13.93 14.56 4.22
C THR A 41 14.55 13.29 3.65
N GLU A 42 14.64 12.19 4.41
CA GLU A 42 15.23 10.93 3.94
C GLU A 42 14.13 9.98 3.45
N LYS A 43 13.98 9.90 2.13
CA LYS A 43 13.14 8.89 1.47
C LYS A 43 13.95 7.62 1.26
N SER A 44 13.87 6.69 2.21
CA SER A 44 14.50 5.39 2.13
C SER A 44 13.55 4.29 2.57
N ILE A 45 13.47 3.20 1.80
CA ILE A 45 12.78 1.97 2.20
C ILE A 45 13.51 1.22 3.33
N TYR A 46 14.76 1.57 3.60
CA TYR A 46 15.56 1.07 4.71
C TYR A 46 15.51 2.03 5.91
N SER A 47 15.46 1.47 7.12
CA SER A 47 15.44 2.14 8.41
C SER A 47 16.13 1.31 9.49
N GLU A 48 16.34 1.86 10.69
CA GLU A 48 16.94 1.13 11.83
C GLU A 48 16.23 -0.19 12.15
N CYS A 49 14.91 -0.25 11.97
CA CYS A 49 14.10 -1.43 12.26
C CYS A 49 14.22 -2.57 11.23
N ASN A 50 14.68 -2.29 10.00
CA ASN A 50 14.78 -3.29 8.91
C ASN A 50 16.17 -3.40 8.25
N LYS A 51 17.12 -2.50 8.56
CA LYS A 51 18.46 -2.48 7.93
C LYS A 51 19.27 -3.76 8.16
N ASN A 52 19.01 -4.45 9.27
CA ASN A 52 19.69 -5.68 9.64
C ASN A 52 18.97 -6.95 9.13
N CYS A 53 17.90 -6.80 8.35
CA CYS A 53 17.14 -7.94 7.81
C CYS A 53 17.66 -8.42 6.45
N HIS A 54 18.63 -7.72 5.85
CA HIS A 54 19.19 -8.03 4.51
C HIS A 54 18.12 -8.13 3.40
N CYS A 55 17.15 -7.22 3.42
CA CYS A 55 16.02 -7.23 2.49
C CYS A 55 16.43 -7.00 1.03
N LEU A 56 15.82 -7.77 0.12
CA LEU A 56 15.97 -7.61 -1.32
C LEU A 56 15.13 -6.42 -1.82
N PRO A 57 15.74 -5.31 -2.28
CA PRO A 57 14.99 -4.11 -2.68
C PRO A 57 14.19 -4.27 -3.97
N HIS A 58 14.45 -5.32 -4.75
CA HIS A 58 13.74 -5.59 -6.00
C HIS A 58 12.52 -6.52 -5.81
N LEU A 59 12.35 -7.13 -4.63
CA LEU A 59 11.23 -8.02 -4.35
C LEU A 59 10.09 -7.23 -3.70
N TYR A 60 9.23 -6.67 -4.53
CA TYR A 60 8.01 -6.00 -4.08
C TYR A 60 6.93 -7.03 -3.75
N ASP A 61 6.55 -7.12 -2.49
CA ASP A 61 5.54 -8.05 -1.97
C ASP A 61 4.73 -7.38 -0.84
N PRO A 62 3.82 -6.46 -1.18
CA PRO A 62 3.29 -5.49 -0.23
C PRO A 62 2.42 -6.13 0.85
N ILE A 63 2.61 -5.65 2.08
CA ILE A 63 1.80 -6.03 3.24
C ILE A 63 1.18 -4.79 3.90
N CYS A 64 0.03 -4.97 4.54
CA CYS A 64 -0.64 -3.92 5.28
C CYS A 64 -0.40 -4.14 6.77
N GLY A 65 0.25 -3.17 7.42
CA GLY A 65 0.40 -3.16 8.86
C GLY A 65 -0.91 -2.81 9.58
N VAL A 66 -1.01 -3.18 10.85
CA VAL A 66 -2.14 -2.78 11.71
C VAL A 66 -2.21 -1.27 11.96
N ASP A 67 -1.15 -0.53 11.62
CA ASP A 67 -1.05 0.93 11.55
C ASP A 67 -1.65 1.52 10.26
N ASN A 68 -2.19 0.66 9.37
CA ASN A 68 -2.75 1.03 8.08
C ASN A 68 -1.73 1.67 7.11
N ILE A 69 -0.46 1.27 7.25
CA ILE A 69 0.64 1.66 6.36
C ILE A 69 1.05 0.45 5.51
N ASN A 70 1.35 0.69 4.23
CA ASN A 70 1.92 -0.32 3.35
C ASN A 70 3.43 -0.41 3.57
N TYR A 71 3.93 -1.63 3.70
CA TYR A 71 5.36 -1.92 3.72
C TYR A 71 5.74 -2.65 2.43
N PHE A 72 6.91 -2.34 1.88
CA PHE A 72 7.37 -2.84 0.58
C PHE A 72 7.42 -4.38 0.52
N SER A 73 7.77 -5.01 1.63
CA SER A 73 7.72 -6.46 1.85
C SER A 73 7.63 -6.76 3.35
N PRO A 74 7.32 -8.00 3.77
CA PRO A 74 7.41 -8.38 5.18
C PRO A 74 8.81 -8.20 5.78
N CYS A 75 9.86 -8.31 4.96
CA CYS A 75 11.23 -8.01 5.39
C CYS A 75 11.40 -6.52 5.71
N PHE A 76 10.89 -5.64 4.85
CA PHE A 76 10.96 -4.19 5.08
C PHE A 76 10.09 -3.72 6.26
N ALA A 77 9.10 -4.50 6.67
CA ALA A 77 8.39 -4.28 7.94
C ALA A 77 9.12 -4.83 9.17
N GLY A 78 10.22 -5.56 8.98
CA GLY A 78 11.01 -6.17 10.04
C GLY A 78 10.30 -7.34 10.74
N CYS A 79 9.40 -8.04 10.04
CA CYS A 79 8.67 -9.19 10.57
C CYS A 79 9.59 -10.42 10.69
N VAL A 80 9.38 -11.23 11.73
CA VAL A 80 10.22 -12.39 12.04
C VAL A 80 9.50 -13.73 11.88
N SER A 81 8.17 -13.73 11.84
CA SER A 81 7.37 -14.94 11.66
C SER A 81 6.08 -14.66 10.89
N TYR A 82 5.48 -15.74 10.39
CA TYR A 82 4.19 -15.70 9.73
C TYR A 82 3.34 -16.91 10.12
N LYS A 83 2.02 -16.78 9.99
CA LYS A 83 1.06 -17.87 10.10
C LYS A 83 0.08 -17.82 8.93
N VAL A 84 -0.42 -18.98 8.54
CA VAL A 84 -1.43 -19.10 7.49
C VAL A 84 -2.75 -19.53 8.14
N ILE A 85 -3.80 -18.74 7.95
CA ILE A 85 -5.16 -19.03 8.43
C ILE A 85 -6.11 -18.84 7.25
N ASN A 86 -6.91 -19.85 6.91
CA ASN A 86 -7.87 -19.80 5.80
C ASN A 86 -7.23 -19.29 4.48
N TYR A 87 -6.06 -19.82 4.13
CA TYR A 87 -5.29 -19.45 2.94
C TYR A 87 -4.81 -17.99 2.89
N ARG A 88 -4.85 -17.26 4.02
CA ARG A 88 -4.28 -15.91 4.17
C ARG A 88 -3.05 -15.95 5.06
N MET A 89 -2.03 -15.19 4.67
CA MET A 89 -0.80 -15.04 5.44
C MET A 89 -0.87 -13.82 6.35
N TYR A 90 -0.49 -14.01 7.61
CA TYR A 90 -0.41 -12.99 8.65
C TYR A 90 1.01 -12.97 9.19
N TYR A 91 1.56 -11.77 9.41
CA TYR A 91 2.94 -11.57 9.88
C TYR A 91 2.97 -11.07 11.32
N MET A 92 4.02 -11.44 12.06
CA MET A 92 4.21 -11.15 13.48
C MET A 92 5.66 -10.76 13.79
N GLY A 93 5.81 -10.04 14.90
CA GLY A 93 7.07 -9.51 15.40
C GLY A 93 7.68 -8.48 14.45
N CYS A 94 6.85 -7.65 13.81
CA CYS A 94 7.29 -6.66 12.84
C CYS A 94 7.85 -5.41 13.52
N LYS A 95 9.18 -5.29 13.56
CA LYS A 95 9.89 -4.20 14.28
C LYS A 95 9.58 -2.79 13.78
N CYS A 96 9.16 -2.64 12.53
CA CYS A 96 8.85 -1.32 11.97
C CYS A 96 7.41 -0.87 12.22
N ILE A 97 6.53 -1.77 12.64
CA ILE A 97 5.10 -1.49 12.84
C ILE A 97 4.87 -1.11 14.30
N HIS A 98 4.46 0.13 14.53
CA HIS A 98 4.17 0.65 15.87
C HIS A 98 2.66 0.91 15.97
N SER A 99 1.95 0.09 16.73
CA SER A 99 0.51 0.25 16.91
C SER A 99 0.11 -0.09 18.34
N ASN A 100 -0.81 0.70 18.90
CA ASN A 100 -1.43 0.45 20.20
C ASN A 100 -2.59 -0.56 20.11
N VAL A 101 -2.81 -1.14 18.92
CA VAL A 101 -3.87 -2.11 18.69
C VAL A 101 -3.34 -3.52 19.01
N THR A 102 -3.91 -4.16 20.02
CA THR A 102 -3.66 -5.57 20.33
C THR A 102 -4.37 -6.46 19.31
N ARG A 103 -3.60 -7.08 18.42
CA ARG A 103 -4.06 -8.16 17.53
C ARG A 103 -3.10 -9.34 17.63
N ASP A 104 -3.56 -10.51 17.19
CA ASP A 104 -2.70 -11.70 17.09
C ASP A 104 -1.68 -11.65 15.92
N TYR A 105 -1.60 -10.51 15.22
CA TYR A 105 -0.73 -10.28 14.06
C TYR A 105 -0.45 -8.79 13.90
N ASP A 106 0.69 -8.45 13.33
CA ASP A 106 1.12 -7.07 13.08
C ASP A 106 0.83 -6.63 11.65
N ALA A 107 0.74 -7.57 10.71
CA ALA A 107 0.41 -7.28 9.32
C ALA A 107 -0.24 -8.46 8.58
N VAL A 108 -0.81 -8.15 7.42
CA VAL A 108 -1.51 -9.09 6.52
C VAL A 108 -0.96 -8.99 5.11
N HIS A 109 -0.94 -10.12 4.41
CA HIS A 109 -0.43 -10.23 3.04
C HIS A 109 -1.41 -9.68 2.00
N HIS A 110 -1.54 -8.36 1.99
CA HIS A 110 -2.17 -7.57 0.94
C HIS A 110 -1.85 -6.09 1.15
N PRO A 111 -1.97 -5.23 0.12
CA PRO A 111 -1.93 -3.78 0.29
C PRO A 111 -3.08 -3.28 1.16
N CYS A 112 -2.88 -2.18 1.90
CA CYS A 112 -3.94 -1.56 2.68
C CYS A 112 -5.09 -1.06 1.78
N PRO A 113 -6.34 -1.20 2.23
CA PRO A 113 -7.49 -0.69 1.49
C PRO A 113 -7.34 0.80 1.21
N LYS A 114 -7.68 1.21 -0.02
CA LYS A 114 -7.77 2.63 -0.39
C LYS A 114 -9.22 3.04 -0.49
N ALA A 115 -9.54 4.23 0.00
CA ALA A 115 -10.83 4.86 -0.29
C ALA A 115 -10.81 5.32 -1.75
N CYS A 116 -11.34 4.48 -2.64
CA CYS A 116 -11.59 4.83 -4.03
C CYS A 116 -13.11 4.94 -4.23
N PRO A 117 -13.70 6.16 -4.21
CA PRO A 117 -15.15 6.33 -4.33
C PRO A 117 -15.73 5.80 -5.66
N LEU A 118 -14.91 5.67 -6.71
CA LEU A 118 -15.33 5.15 -8.01
C LEU A 118 -15.62 3.64 -8.06
N PHE A 119 -15.04 2.83 -7.17
CA PHE A 119 -15.27 1.38 -7.20
C PHE A 119 -16.70 1.01 -6.77
N TYR A 120 -17.37 1.90 -6.02
CA TYR A 120 -18.77 1.74 -5.61
C TYR A 120 -19.79 2.16 -6.68
N LEU A 121 -19.36 2.83 -7.74
CA LEU A 121 -20.24 3.24 -8.85
C LEU A 121 -20.38 2.16 -9.92
N PHE A 122 -19.61 1.08 -9.84
CA PHE A 122 -19.63 -0.06 -10.78
C PHE A 122 -19.96 -1.40 -10.11
N THR A 123 -20.54 -1.38 -8.90
CA THR A 123 -21.10 -2.55 -8.20
C THR A 123 -22.60 -2.43 -8.03
#